data_AF-A0A3E2YTL7-F1
#
_entry.id   AF-A0A3E2YTL7-F1
#
_cell.length_a   1.000
_cell.length_b   1.000
_cell.length_c   1.000
_cell.angle_alpha   90.00
_cell.angle_beta   90.00
_cell.angle_gamma   90.00
#
_symmetry.space_group_name_H-M   'P 1'
#
loop_
_entity.id
_entity.type
_entity.pdbx_description
1 polymer ?
#
loop_
_entity_poly.entity_id
_entity_poly.type
_entity_poly.pdbx_seq_one_letter_code
_entity_poly.pdbx_strand_id
1 'polypeptide(L)'
;MGSGNFRWVIDRQQAEQLATVWAHRDSQRLGHECAPLVEEFDLGYLITSTVTPSATVLPGDLPTTVVDKETGEVSTWPRLPFPAVRELYRRSRPERPTPRTADPASRLLRETHRLPTPGAVAQLTIEGRLHSCQGVKGDVALRHHPLVRAYLDELPPGHLVRGGDRHAEVIVVSDVLHEHDHRRAAGGREPMTMDDARSVFEASRLQVYRVREPDDPAGGLADRPCDSCVNFLVYFHALDWSDLAYTREWRPEPQTPIHPDRFPVEVGHSLMDGGWEDSVFNPALAAGAIEETCEVFGRLHRHEPFPAAEAALTAFPAVRPRRRGPGREVWISRFNTNPTRAAHSADTLADFGAVLGVRLFPLGTEGQESIIAVDERGRVFVLDQAGEWFLGEDIDAALTTLLLGRAPARVRDDGTW
;
A
#
# COMPACT_ATOMS: atom_id res chain seq x y z
N MET A 1 12.89 -11.60 -42.13
CA MET A 1 13.98 -12.01 -41.22
C MET A 1 14.28 -10.84 -40.32
N GLY A 2 14.21 -11.08 -39.02
CA GLY A 2 14.06 -10.07 -37.98
C GLY A 2 12.90 -10.42 -37.05
N SER A 3 12.81 -11.70 -36.65
CA SER A 3 12.02 -12.14 -35.50
C SER A 3 12.68 -11.51 -34.28
N GLY A 4 12.33 -10.25 -34.00
CA GLY A 4 12.59 -9.65 -32.71
C GLY A 4 11.92 -10.56 -31.68
N ASN A 5 12.72 -11.12 -30.77
CA ASN A 5 12.21 -11.79 -29.58
C ASN A 5 11.43 -10.76 -28.76
N PHE A 6 10.18 -10.50 -29.12
CA PHE A 6 9.22 -9.84 -28.26
C PHE A 6 8.96 -10.81 -27.12
N ARG A 7 9.70 -10.65 -26.02
CA ARG A 7 9.41 -11.37 -24.80
C ARG A 7 8.16 -10.74 -24.21
N TRP A 8 7.02 -11.36 -24.47
CA TRP A 8 5.77 -10.97 -23.83
C TRP A 8 5.93 -11.14 -22.32
N VAL A 9 5.53 -10.13 -21.57
CA VAL A 9 5.67 -10.10 -20.11
C VAL A 9 4.43 -10.72 -19.45
N ILE A 10 3.30 -10.75 -20.17
CA ILE A 10 2.07 -11.45 -19.79
C ILE A 10 1.73 -12.47 -20.89
N ASP A 11 1.55 -13.73 -20.50
CA ASP A 11 1.05 -14.79 -21.38
C ASP A 11 -0.46 -15.01 -21.23
N ARG A 12 -1.00 -15.91 -22.06
CA ARG A 12 -2.44 -16.20 -22.10
C ARG A 12 -2.94 -16.82 -20.80
N GLN A 13 -2.17 -17.73 -20.20
CA GLN A 13 -2.56 -18.41 -18.98
C GLN A 13 -2.64 -17.40 -17.82
N GLN A 14 -1.68 -16.49 -17.74
CA GLN A 14 -1.68 -15.39 -16.78
C GLN A 14 -2.87 -14.45 -17.00
N ALA A 15 -3.19 -14.11 -18.25
CA ALA A 15 -4.36 -13.29 -18.57
C ALA A 15 -5.69 -13.97 -18.16
N GLU A 16 -5.82 -15.28 -18.37
CA GLU A 16 -6.98 -16.06 -17.94
C GLU A 16 -7.10 -16.11 -16.42
N GLN A 17 -5.99 -16.30 -15.69
CA GLN A 17 -5.95 -16.23 -14.22
C GLN A 17 -6.38 -14.86 -13.69
N LEU A 18 -5.86 -13.77 -14.28
CA LEU A 18 -6.26 -12.41 -13.95
C LEU A 18 -7.76 -12.20 -14.14
N ALA A 19 -8.29 -12.66 -15.27
CA ALA A 19 -9.71 -12.56 -15.56
C ALA A 19 -10.57 -13.31 -14.53
N THR A 20 -10.17 -14.52 -14.14
CA THR A 20 -10.86 -15.29 -13.09
C THR A 20 -10.90 -14.52 -11.77
N VAL A 21 -9.77 -13.95 -11.35
CA VAL A 21 -9.68 -13.18 -10.10
C VAL A 21 -10.53 -11.92 -10.15
N TRP A 22 -10.49 -11.18 -11.26
CA TRP A 22 -11.29 -9.96 -11.43
C TRP A 22 -12.79 -10.26 -11.49
N ALA A 23 -13.21 -11.30 -12.21
CA ALA A 23 -14.59 -11.74 -12.24
C ALA A 23 -15.09 -12.19 -10.86
N HIS A 24 -14.24 -12.86 -10.07
CA HIS A 24 -14.57 -13.20 -8.69
C HIS A 24 -14.76 -11.95 -7.82
N ARG A 25 -13.86 -10.96 -7.92
CA ARG A 25 -13.99 -9.67 -7.21
C ARG A 25 -15.26 -8.90 -7.63
N ASP A 26 -15.57 -8.88 -8.92
CA ASP A 26 -16.81 -8.29 -9.43
C ASP A 26 -18.05 -9.03 -8.90
N SER A 27 -18.00 -10.36 -8.79
CA SER A 27 -19.10 -11.15 -8.23
C SER A 27 -19.39 -10.76 -6.79
N GLN A 28 -18.34 -10.59 -5.99
CA GLN A 28 -18.45 -10.15 -4.60
C GLN A 28 -18.96 -8.70 -4.50
N ARG A 29 -18.53 -7.82 -5.40
CA ARG A 29 -18.92 -6.39 -5.40
C ARG A 29 -20.38 -6.20 -5.82
N LEU A 30 -20.85 -6.97 -6.80
CA LEU A 30 -22.19 -6.83 -7.37
C LEU A 30 -23.23 -7.75 -6.71
N GLY A 31 -22.80 -8.74 -5.93
CA GLY A 31 -23.69 -9.66 -5.22
C GLY A 31 -24.32 -10.74 -6.11
N HIS A 32 -23.79 -10.96 -7.31
CA HIS A 32 -24.22 -12.03 -8.21
C HIS A 32 -23.03 -12.60 -9.00
N GLU A 33 -23.15 -13.85 -9.44
CA GLU A 33 -22.07 -14.53 -10.15
C GLU A 33 -21.68 -13.83 -11.46
N CYS A 34 -20.39 -13.55 -11.61
CA CYS A 34 -19.78 -13.01 -12.82
C CYS A 34 -18.79 -14.04 -13.38
N ALA A 35 -18.85 -14.26 -14.69
CA ALA A 35 -17.94 -15.15 -15.41
C ALA A 35 -16.87 -14.35 -16.18
N PRO A 36 -15.60 -14.77 -16.15
CA PRO A 36 -14.54 -14.09 -16.89
C PRO A 36 -14.69 -14.27 -18.39
N LEU A 37 -14.43 -13.20 -19.16
CA LEU A 37 -14.32 -13.24 -20.61
C LEU A 37 -12.97 -12.64 -21.02
N VAL A 38 -12.18 -13.41 -21.78
CA VAL A 38 -10.87 -13.00 -22.28
C VAL A 38 -10.82 -13.18 -23.80
N GLU A 39 -10.46 -12.12 -24.51
CA GLU A 39 -10.14 -12.16 -25.94
C GLU A 39 -8.69 -11.69 -26.16
N GLU A 40 -7.93 -12.48 -26.91
CA GLU A 40 -6.56 -12.16 -27.25
C GLU A 40 -6.48 -11.42 -28.59
N PHE A 41 -5.61 -10.43 -28.68
CA PHE A 41 -5.28 -9.74 -29.93
C PHE A 41 -3.77 -9.51 -30.07
N ASP A 42 -3.37 -8.84 -31.14
CA ASP A 42 -1.97 -8.61 -31.52
C ASP A 42 -1.15 -7.85 -30.46
N LEU A 43 -1.76 -6.88 -29.76
CA LEU A 43 -1.05 -6.05 -28.77
C LEU A 43 -1.29 -6.46 -27.32
N GLY A 44 -2.28 -7.33 -27.04
CA GLY A 44 -2.72 -7.54 -25.67
C GLY A 44 -3.83 -8.56 -25.48
N TYR A 45 -4.45 -8.48 -24.31
CA TYR A 45 -5.65 -9.22 -23.90
C TYR A 45 -6.75 -8.24 -23.51
N LEU A 46 -7.97 -8.48 -23.97
CA LEU A 46 -9.19 -7.80 -23.54
C LEU A 46 -9.86 -8.67 -22.50
N ILE A 47 -10.06 -8.13 -21.31
CA ILE A 47 -10.64 -8.82 -20.17
C ILE A 47 -11.87 -8.05 -19.72
N THR A 48 -12.99 -8.74 -19.56
CA THR A 48 -14.19 -8.20 -18.92
C THR A 48 -14.92 -9.29 -18.16
N SER A 49 -15.81 -8.88 -17.28
CA SER A 49 -16.69 -9.78 -16.55
C SER A 49 -18.06 -9.81 -17.23
N THR A 50 -18.64 -11.00 -17.36
CA THR A 50 -19.99 -11.21 -17.90
C THR A 50 -20.92 -11.66 -16.78
N VAL A 51 -22.19 -11.30 -16.89
CA VAL A 51 -23.22 -11.64 -15.90
C VAL A 51 -24.39 -12.31 -16.60
N THR A 52 -25.24 -12.97 -15.82
CA THR A 52 -26.49 -13.52 -16.37
C THR A 52 -27.35 -12.39 -16.96
N PRO A 53 -28.12 -12.63 -18.03
CA PRO A 53 -28.94 -11.59 -18.66
C PRO A 53 -29.97 -10.93 -17.74
N SER A 54 -30.34 -11.59 -16.64
CA SER A 54 -31.26 -11.11 -15.62
C SER A 54 -30.61 -10.18 -14.58
N ALA A 55 -29.28 -10.11 -14.52
CA ALA A 55 -28.57 -9.28 -13.57
C ALA A 55 -28.64 -7.80 -13.97
N THR A 56 -28.87 -6.92 -13.00
CA THR A 56 -28.84 -5.47 -13.23
C THR A 56 -27.40 -4.97 -13.16
N VAL A 57 -26.96 -4.29 -14.22
CA VAL A 57 -25.61 -3.72 -14.33
C VAL A 57 -25.76 -2.21 -14.52
N LEU A 58 -25.13 -1.40 -13.68
CA LEU A 58 -25.21 0.06 -13.80
C LEU A 58 -24.26 0.56 -14.90
N PRO A 59 -24.51 1.74 -15.49
CA PRO A 59 -23.55 2.39 -16.37
C PRO A 59 -22.18 2.56 -15.68
N GLY A 60 -21.13 2.01 -16.28
CA GLY A 60 -19.77 2.03 -15.71
C GLY A 60 -19.36 0.72 -15.02
N ASP A 61 -20.31 -0.16 -14.69
CA ASP A 61 -20.00 -1.50 -14.21
C ASP A 61 -19.42 -2.39 -15.32
N LEU A 62 -18.54 -3.30 -14.90
CA LEU A 62 -17.91 -4.31 -15.75
C LEU A 62 -17.24 -3.70 -16.99
N PRO A 63 -16.26 -2.78 -16.80
CA PRO A 63 -15.56 -2.19 -17.91
C PRO A 63 -14.77 -3.23 -18.70
N THR A 64 -14.35 -2.86 -19.91
CA THR A 64 -13.39 -3.66 -20.68
C THR A 64 -11.99 -3.21 -20.30
N THR A 65 -11.18 -4.13 -19.82
CA THR A 65 -9.79 -3.88 -19.44
C THR A 65 -8.86 -4.44 -20.50
N VAL A 66 -7.88 -3.64 -20.96
CA VAL A 66 -6.82 -4.10 -21.85
C VAL A 66 -5.54 -4.31 -21.04
N VAL A 67 -4.94 -5.50 -21.18
CA VAL A 67 -3.60 -5.81 -20.67
C VAL A 67 -2.64 -5.89 -21.85
N ASP A 68 -1.65 -5.00 -21.89
CA ASP A 68 -0.64 -4.95 -22.94
C ASP A 68 0.38 -6.09 -22.78
N LYS A 69 0.64 -6.86 -23.85
CA LYS A 69 1.55 -8.02 -23.81
C LYS A 69 3.02 -7.63 -23.62
N GLU A 70 3.41 -6.46 -24.10
CA GLU A 70 4.81 -6.02 -24.10
C GLU A 70 5.18 -5.32 -22.80
N THR A 71 4.24 -4.58 -22.20
CA THR A 71 4.50 -3.73 -21.04
C THR A 71 3.83 -4.22 -19.76
N GLY A 72 2.81 -5.08 -19.86
CA GLY A 72 1.93 -5.43 -18.74
C GLY A 72 1.06 -4.27 -18.25
N GLU A 73 1.03 -3.14 -18.95
CA GLU A 73 0.21 -1.99 -18.58
C GLU A 73 -1.27 -2.33 -18.73
N VAL A 74 -2.06 -1.86 -17.77
CA VAL A 74 -3.50 -2.08 -17.70
C VAL A 74 -4.21 -0.78 -18.02
N SER A 75 -5.14 -0.81 -18.97
CA SER A 75 -6.01 0.34 -19.28
C SER A 75 -7.47 -0.05 -19.21
N THR A 76 -8.28 0.78 -18.57
CA THR A 76 -9.72 0.55 -18.39
C THR A 76 -10.50 1.38 -19.39
N TRP A 77 -11.40 0.72 -20.13
CA TRP A 77 -12.23 1.31 -21.17
C TRP A 77 -13.70 1.17 -20.82
N PRO A 78 -14.57 2.09 -21.29
CA PRO A 78 -16.01 1.91 -21.18
C PRO A 78 -16.42 0.56 -21.76
N ARG A 79 -17.58 0.04 -21.31
CA ARG A 79 -18.13 -1.25 -21.74
C ARG A 79 -18.58 -1.22 -23.20
N LEU A 80 -17.62 -1.24 -24.11
CA LEU A 80 -17.75 -1.25 -25.56
C LEU A 80 -17.45 -2.65 -26.10
N PRO A 81 -18.00 -3.02 -27.27
CA PRO A 81 -17.63 -4.26 -27.94
C PRO A 81 -16.12 -4.34 -28.15
N PHE A 82 -15.53 -5.52 -27.94
CA PHE A 82 -14.10 -5.76 -28.07
C PHE A 82 -13.48 -5.25 -29.39
N PRO A 83 -14.11 -5.38 -30.58
CA PRO A 83 -13.58 -4.77 -31.80
C PRO A 83 -13.37 -3.25 -31.71
N ALA A 84 -14.28 -2.54 -31.03
CA ALA A 84 -14.18 -1.09 -30.86
C ALA A 84 -13.05 -0.73 -29.89
N VAL A 85 -12.92 -1.45 -28.77
CA VAL A 85 -11.84 -1.23 -27.80
C VAL A 85 -10.47 -1.50 -28.44
N ARG A 86 -10.34 -2.55 -29.26
CA ARG A 86 -9.11 -2.84 -30.02
C ARG A 86 -8.68 -1.67 -30.88
N GLU A 87 -9.61 -1.12 -31.66
CA GLU A 87 -9.32 -0.01 -32.56
C GLU A 87 -8.95 1.26 -31.79
N LEU A 88 -9.67 1.57 -30.72
CA LEU A 88 -9.36 2.70 -29.85
C LEU A 88 -7.98 2.54 -29.19
N TYR A 89 -7.67 1.35 -28.67
CA TYR A 89 -6.39 1.05 -28.04
C TYR A 89 -5.23 1.19 -29.03
N ARG A 90 -5.37 0.68 -30.27
CA ARG A 90 -4.33 0.83 -31.31
C ARG A 90 -4.03 2.30 -31.61
N ARG A 91 -5.04 3.17 -31.57
CA ARG A 91 -4.88 4.61 -31.82
C ARG A 91 -4.29 5.36 -30.64
N SER A 92 -4.57 4.92 -29.42
CA SER A 92 -4.11 5.59 -28.20
C SER A 92 -2.77 5.07 -27.68
N ARG A 93 -2.37 3.86 -28.07
CA ARG A 93 -1.11 3.25 -27.62
C ARG A 93 0.08 4.07 -28.14
N PRO A 94 1.00 4.51 -27.27
CA PRO A 94 2.18 5.23 -27.71
C PRO A 94 3.10 4.33 -28.55
N GLU A 95 3.78 4.92 -29.55
CA GLU A 95 4.72 4.18 -30.41
C GLU A 95 5.89 3.57 -29.64
N ARG A 96 6.30 4.24 -28.55
CA ARG A 96 7.32 3.77 -27.62
C ARG A 96 6.75 3.76 -26.20
N PRO A 97 6.91 2.67 -25.45
CA PRO A 97 6.52 2.63 -24.05
C PRO A 97 7.23 3.73 -23.25
N THR A 98 6.47 4.47 -22.46
CA THR A 98 7.04 5.41 -21.51
C THR A 98 7.69 4.63 -20.36
N PRO A 99 8.90 4.98 -19.92
CA PRO A 99 9.50 4.37 -18.74
C PRO A 99 8.59 4.47 -17.52
N ARG A 100 8.48 3.38 -16.75
CA ARG A 100 7.74 3.33 -15.49
C ARG A 100 8.67 2.98 -14.35
N THR A 101 8.36 3.55 -13.19
CA THR A 101 9.11 3.36 -11.94
C THR A 101 9.05 1.91 -11.48
N ALA A 102 7.86 1.33 -11.46
CA ALA A 102 7.68 -0.08 -11.15
C ALA A 102 7.22 -0.83 -12.40
N ASP A 103 7.65 -2.09 -12.54
CA ASP A 103 7.19 -2.95 -13.61
C ASP A 103 5.67 -3.23 -13.47
N PRO A 104 4.84 -2.80 -14.43
CA PRO A 104 3.39 -2.99 -14.37
C PRO A 104 3.00 -4.47 -14.31
N ALA A 105 3.73 -5.33 -15.05
CA ALA A 105 3.43 -6.76 -15.11
C ALA A 105 3.62 -7.45 -13.76
N SER A 106 4.74 -7.19 -13.07
CA SER A 106 4.99 -7.77 -11.75
C SER A 106 3.90 -7.41 -10.73
N ARG A 107 3.41 -6.16 -10.75
CA ARG A 107 2.30 -5.72 -9.89
C ARG A 107 1.01 -6.46 -10.22
N LEU A 108 0.68 -6.52 -11.50
CA LEU A 108 -0.51 -7.18 -12.01
C LEU A 108 -0.54 -8.66 -11.64
N LEU A 109 0.57 -9.37 -11.85
CA LEU A 109 0.69 -10.80 -11.55
C LEU A 109 0.57 -11.08 -10.06
N ARG A 110 1.02 -10.19 -9.18
CA ARG A 110 0.83 -10.35 -7.72
C ARG A 110 -0.65 -10.37 -7.32
N GLU A 111 -1.50 -9.62 -8.01
CA GLU A 111 -2.94 -9.59 -7.71
C GLU A 111 -3.65 -10.92 -7.99
N THR A 112 -3.04 -11.83 -8.75
CA THR A 112 -3.63 -13.15 -9.03
C THR A 112 -3.72 -14.04 -7.80
N HIS A 113 -2.89 -13.79 -6.78
CA HIS A 113 -2.76 -14.66 -5.61
C HIS A 113 -2.68 -13.90 -4.29
N ARG A 114 -2.62 -12.56 -4.30
CA ARG A 114 -2.62 -11.71 -3.10
C ARG A 114 -3.70 -10.66 -3.17
N LEU A 115 -4.28 -10.32 -2.02
CA LEU A 115 -5.13 -9.14 -1.89
C LEU A 115 -4.31 -7.84 -2.00
N PRO A 116 -4.87 -6.77 -2.61
CA PRO A 116 -4.21 -5.47 -2.70
C PRO A 116 -4.22 -4.69 -1.37
N THR A 117 -5.02 -5.13 -0.40
CA THR A 117 -5.16 -4.50 0.92
C THR A 117 -4.04 -4.92 1.88
N PRO A 118 -3.70 -4.10 2.90
CA PRO A 118 -3.93 -2.66 2.89
C PRO A 118 -3.06 -2.00 1.81
N GLY A 119 -3.58 -1.00 1.10
CA GLY A 119 -2.84 -0.33 0.04
C GLY A 119 -3.15 1.16 -0.02
N ALA A 120 -2.51 1.86 -0.95
CA ALA A 120 -2.84 3.25 -1.25
C ALA A 120 -2.74 3.52 -2.75
N VAL A 121 -3.55 4.48 -3.22
CA VAL A 121 -3.55 5.03 -4.58
C VAL A 121 -3.27 6.52 -4.45
N ALA A 122 -2.27 7.03 -5.16
CA ALA A 122 -2.02 8.46 -5.29
C ALA A 122 -2.49 8.94 -6.66
N GLN A 123 -3.30 10.00 -6.67
CA GLN A 123 -3.84 10.67 -7.83
C GLN A 123 -3.26 12.07 -7.92
N LEU A 124 -2.52 12.36 -8.99
CA LEU A 124 -1.89 13.64 -9.24
C LEU A 124 -2.48 14.25 -10.50
N THR A 125 -3.18 15.38 -10.36
CA THR A 125 -3.74 16.11 -11.49
C THR A 125 -2.83 17.27 -11.88
N ILE A 126 -2.38 17.32 -13.13
CA ILE A 126 -1.50 18.35 -13.68
C ILE A 126 -2.12 18.85 -14.99
N GLU A 127 -2.37 20.16 -15.10
CA GLU A 127 -2.96 20.77 -16.30
C GLU A 127 -4.24 20.06 -16.81
N GLY A 128 -5.06 19.55 -15.89
CA GLY A 128 -6.30 18.83 -16.21
C GLY A 128 -6.11 17.35 -16.58
N ARG A 129 -4.88 16.85 -16.62
CA ARG A 129 -4.57 15.43 -16.81
C ARG A 129 -4.35 14.72 -15.48
N LEU A 130 -5.04 13.61 -15.28
CA LEU A 130 -4.91 12.77 -14.10
C LEU A 130 -3.85 11.69 -14.30
N HIS A 131 -2.92 11.59 -13.36
CA HIS A 131 -1.96 10.51 -13.22
C HIS A 131 -2.28 9.74 -11.94
N SER A 132 -2.24 8.40 -11.98
CA SER A 132 -2.61 7.56 -10.84
C SER A 132 -1.66 6.39 -10.69
N CYS A 133 -1.17 6.14 -9.48
CA CYS A 133 -0.33 4.99 -9.15
C CYS A 133 -0.75 4.39 -7.80
N GLN A 134 -0.37 3.13 -7.56
CA GLN A 134 -0.50 2.49 -6.24
C GLN A 134 0.88 2.24 -5.65
N GLY A 135 0.91 2.05 -4.33
CA GLY A 135 2.08 1.54 -3.63
C GLY A 135 2.48 0.15 -4.14
N VAL A 136 3.77 -0.16 -4.07
CA VAL A 136 4.34 -1.38 -4.66
C VAL A 136 4.73 -2.39 -3.59
N LYS A 137 3.97 -3.49 -3.56
CA LYS A 137 4.25 -4.69 -2.77
C LYS A 137 5.02 -5.74 -3.59
N GLY A 138 5.52 -6.78 -2.92
CA GLY A 138 6.28 -7.87 -3.53
C GLY A 138 7.68 -7.45 -3.98
N ASP A 139 8.50 -8.41 -4.41
CA ASP A 139 9.92 -8.21 -4.73
C ASP A 139 10.12 -7.59 -6.12
N VAL A 140 9.61 -6.38 -6.28
CA VAL A 140 9.72 -5.58 -7.51
C VAL A 140 10.85 -4.58 -7.37
N ALA A 141 11.73 -4.55 -8.37
CA ALA A 141 12.78 -3.55 -8.50
C ALA A 141 12.18 -2.20 -8.94
N LEU A 142 12.52 -1.13 -8.23
CA LEU A 142 12.08 0.23 -8.55
C LEU A 142 13.14 0.97 -9.35
N ARG A 143 12.72 1.58 -10.46
CA ARG A 143 13.52 2.40 -11.37
C ARG A 143 13.02 3.83 -11.31
N HIS A 144 13.19 4.46 -10.15
CA HIS A 144 12.80 5.86 -9.96
C HIS A 144 13.48 6.78 -10.98
N HIS A 145 12.78 7.86 -11.33
CA HIS A 145 13.33 8.95 -12.11
C HIS A 145 14.62 9.48 -11.45
N PRO A 146 15.66 9.86 -12.21
CA PRO A 146 16.94 10.32 -11.64
C PRO A 146 16.82 11.40 -10.57
N LEU A 147 15.90 12.36 -10.73
CA LEU A 147 15.65 13.41 -9.73
C LEU A 147 15.07 12.86 -8.41
N VAL A 148 14.16 11.90 -8.49
CA VAL A 148 13.60 11.24 -7.30
C VAL A 148 14.66 10.35 -6.65
N ARG A 149 15.47 9.64 -7.45
CA ARG A 149 16.60 8.86 -6.95
C ARG A 149 17.61 9.72 -6.20
N ALA A 150 17.97 10.88 -6.76
CA ALA A 150 18.89 11.83 -6.12
C ALA A 150 18.36 12.30 -4.76
N TYR A 151 17.07 12.67 -4.68
CA TYR A 151 16.44 13.00 -3.41
C TYR A 151 16.53 11.84 -2.40
N LEU A 152 16.19 10.62 -2.81
CA LEU A 152 16.23 9.45 -1.93
C LEU A 152 17.65 9.11 -1.45
N ASP A 153 18.67 9.31 -2.30
CA ASP A 153 20.08 9.07 -1.98
C ASP A 153 20.66 10.09 -0.99
N GLU A 154 20.13 11.31 -0.98
CA GLU A 154 20.59 12.39 -0.10
C GLU A 154 19.97 12.33 1.31
N LEU A 155 18.90 11.55 1.49
CA LEU A 155 18.23 11.45 2.79
C LEU A 155 19.09 10.72 3.83
N PRO A 156 19.27 11.30 5.04
CA PRO A 156 19.88 10.57 6.12
C PRO A 156 19.02 9.36 6.55
N PRO A 157 19.61 8.30 7.11
CA PRO A 157 18.85 7.23 7.75
C PRO A 157 17.80 7.78 8.72
N GLY A 158 16.64 7.11 8.78
CA GLY A 158 15.53 7.54 9.62
C GLY A 158 14.58 8.55 8.99
N HIS A 159 14.88 9.12 7.81
CA HIS A 159 14.03 10.16 7.20
C HIS A 159 12.97 9.64 6.22
N LEU A 160 13.03 8.35 5.88
CA LEU A 160 11.98 7.65 5.15
C LEU A 160 11.22 6.75 6.09
N VAL A 161 9.88 6.75 6.00
CA VAL A 161 9.10 5.67 6.59
C VAL A 161 9.51 4.35 5.94
N ARG A 162 9.22 3.25 6.63
CA ARG A 162 9.44 1.90 6.12
C ARG A 162 8.84 1.74 4.72
N GLY A 163 9.69 1.38 3.75
CA GLY A 163 9.27 1.22 2.36
C GLY A 163 8.81 2.51 1.67
N GLY A 164 9.18 3.70 2.18
CA GLY A 164 8.72 4.98 1.66
C GLY A 164 9.03 5.24 0.19
N ASP A 165 10.07 4.61 -0.37
CA ASP A 165 10.38 4.63 -1.80
C ASP A 165 9.33 3.90 -2.66
N ARG A 166 8.61 2.94 -2.07
CA ARG A 166 7.53 2.16 -2.71
C ARG A 166 6.16 2.79 -2.59
N HIS A 167 6.03 3.95 -1.96
CA HIS A 167 4.75 4.59 -1.72
C HIS A 167 4.15 5.16 -3.01
N ALA A 168 2.82 5.13 -3.11
CA ALA A 168 2.08 5.57 -4.28
C ALA A 168 2.43 7.02 -4.67
N GLU A 169 2.62 7.89 -3.67
CA GLU A 169 2.95 9.31 -3.80
C GLU A 169 4.32 9.53 -4.44
N VAL A 170 5.33 8.73 -4.05
CA VAL A 170 6.68 8.81 -4.63
C VAL A 170 6.69 8.26 -6.06
N ILE A 171 5.96 7.17 -6.29
CA ILE A 171 5.87 6.52 -7.59
C ILE A 171 5.14 7.40 -8.61
N VAL A 172 4.03 8.04 -8.25
CA VAL A 172 3.28 8.89 -9.19
C VAL A 172 4.10 10.11 -9.63
N VAL A 173 4.82 10.75 -8.71
CA VAL A 173 5.73 11.86 -9.04
C VAL A 173 6.85 11.38 -9.98
N SER A 174 7.45 10.22 -9.67
CA SER A 174 8.50 9.62 -10.48
C SER A 174 8.00 9.25 -11.90
N ASP A 175 6.80 8.67 -12.02
CA ASP A 175 6.21 8.31 -13.31
C ASP A 175 5.84 9.53 -14.15
N VAL A 176 5.37 10.62 -13.53
CA VAL A 176 5.13 11.89 -14.21
C VAL A 176 6.43 12.47 -14.76
N LEU A 177 7.53 12.42 -14.00
CA LEU A 177 8.83 12.91 -14.47
C LEU A 177 9.37 12.07 -15.62
N HIS A 178 9.29 10.74 -15.53
CA HIS A 178 9.63 9.85 -16.65
C HIS A 178 8.84 10.19 -17.91
N GLU A 179 7.55 10.48 -17.78
CA GLU A 179 6.72 10.87 -18.92
C GLU A 179 7.13 12.21 -19.54
N HIS A 180 7.49 13.20 -18.72
CA HIS A 180 7.96 14.49 -19.22
C HIS A 180 9.32 14.37 -19.91
N ASP A 181 10.26 13.63 -19.33
CA ASP A 181 11.58 13.40 -19.94
C ASP A 181 11.48 12.55 -21.20
N HIS A 182 10.58 11.57 -21.24
CA HIS A 182 10.32 10.81 -22.45
C HIS A 182 9.84 11.72 -23.59
N ARG A 183 8.94 12.67 -23.30
CA ARG A 183 8.48 13.68 -24.27
C ARG A 183 9.58 14.67 -24.67
N ARG A 184 10.40 15.14 -23.72
CA ARG A 184 11.54 16.02 -23.99
C ARG A 184 12.57 15.35 -24.90
N ALA A 185 12.93 14.10 -24.62
CA ALA A 185 13.86 13.31 -25.42
C ALA A 185 13.33 13.08 -26.85
N ALA A 186 12.03 12.78 -27.01
CA ALA A 186 11.39 12.66 -28.32
C ALA A 186 11.46 13.97 -29.13
N GLY A 187 11.47 15.12 -28.44
CA GLY A 187 11.66 16.44 -29.03
C GLY A 187 13.12 16.93 -29.09
N GLY A 188 14.11 16.07 -28.77
CA GLY A 188 15.53 16.43 -28.78
C GLY A 188 15.95 17.45 -27.71
N ARG A 189 15.22 17.54 -26.60
CA ARG A 189 15.53 18.41 -25.45
C ARG A 189 16.24 17.63 -24.35
N GLU A 190 17.03 18.35 -23.56
CA GLU A 190 17.69 17.81 -22.37
C GLU A 190 16.68 17.34 -21.29
N PRO A 191 17.07 16.38 -20.43
CA PRO A 191 16.30 15.96 -19.26
C PRO A 191 15.89 17.12 -18.35
N MET A 192 14.82 16.92 -17.59
CA MET A 192 14.33 17.89 -16.62
C MET A 192 15.36 18.16 -15.52
N THR A 193 15.48 19.44 -15.17
CA THR A 193 16.15 19.89 -13.95
C THR A 193 15.20 19.81 -12.75
N MET A 194 15.74 19.97 -11.53
CA MET A 194 14.89 20.10 -10.34
C MET A 194 13.96 21.32 -10.40
N ASP A 195 14.41 22.43 -10.98
CA ASP A 195 13.59 23.64 -11.12
C ASP A 195 12.45 23.42 -12.12
N ASP A 196 12.73 22.74 -13.25
CA ASP A 196 11.67 22.30 -14.18
C ASP A 196 10.63 21.44 -13.47
N ALA A 197 11.07 20.48 -12.64
CA ALA A 197 10.18 19.57 -11.92
C ALA A 197 9.28 20.33 -10.95
N ARG A 198 9.85 21.23 -10.14
CA ARG A 198 9.10 22.05 -9.18
C ARG A 198 8.06 22.93 -9.86
N SER A 199 8.41 23.55 -11.00
CA SER A 199 7.46 24.36 -11.77
C SER A 199 6.28 23.54 -12.30
N VAL A 200 6.50 22.28 -12.71
CA VAL A 200 5.42 21.39 -13.17
C VAL A 200 4.47 21.02 -12.04
N PHE A 201 5.00 20.76 -10.84
CA PHE A 201 4.20 20.32 -9.70
C PHE A 201 3.53 21.46 -8.91
N GLU A 202 3.98 22.70 -9.05
CA GLU A 202 3.42 23.86 -8.35
C GLU A 202 1.90 24.05 -8.60
N ALA A 203 1.44 23.72 -9.80
CA ALA A 203 0.01 23.78 -10.16
C ALA A 203 -0.70 22.41 -10.03
N SER A 204 -0.06 21.43 -9.38
CA SER A 204 -0.62 20.09 -9.26
C SER A 204 -1.63 19.98 -8.12
N ARG A 205 -2.56 19.03 -8.25
CA ARG A 205 -3.47 18.64 -7.16
C ARG A 205 -3.26 17.17 -6.85
N LEU A 206 -2.83 16.88 -5.62
CA LEU A 206 -2.69 15.53 -5.10
C LEU A 206 -3.93 15.11 -4.31
N GLN A 207 -4.37 13.87 -4.52
CA GLN A 207 -5.32 13.16 -3.67
C GLN A 207 -4.80 11.74 -3.42
N VAL A 208 -4.85 11.28 -2.17
CA VAL A 208 -4.42 9.92 -1.80
C VAL A 208 -5.65 9.16 -1.30
N TYR A 209 -5.82 7.93 -1.77
CA TYR A 209 -6.91 7.05 -1.39
C TYR A 209 -6.33 5.79 -0.75
N ARG A 210 -6.82 5.41 0.43
CA ARG A 210 -6.52 4.16 1.11
C ARG A 210 -7.37 3.05 0.53
N VAL A 211 -6.69 1.98 0.10
CA VAL A 211 -7.31 0.75 -0.36
C VAL A 211 -7.41 -0.18 0.84
N ARG A 212 -8.65 -0.34 1.33
CA ARG A 212 -9.00 -1.18 2.48
C ARG A 212 -10.02 -2.23 2.08
N GLU A 213 -10.34 -3.10 3.03
CA GLU A 213 -11.48 -3.98 2.87
C GLU A 213 -12.77 -3.17 2.68
N PRO A 214 -13.76 -3.75 1.98
CA PRO A 214 -15.09 -3.18 1.87
C PRO A 214 -15.66 -2.81 3.25
N ASP A 215 -16.36 -1.67 3.31
CA ASP A 215 -16.99 -1.13 4.51
C ASP A 215 -16.03 -0.75 5.65
N ASP A 216 -14.71 -0.88 5.47
CA ASP A 216 -13.72 -0.33 6.39
C ASP A 216 -13.80 1.21 6.40
N PRO A 217 -14.12 1.86 7.53
CA PRO A 217 -14.20 3.31 7.62
C PRO A 217 -12.85 4.01 7.41
N ALA A 218 -11.72 3.29 7.49
CA ALA A 218 -10.39 3.82 7.18
C ALA A 218 -10.08 3.79 5.67
N GLY A 219 -10.96 3.22 4.84
CA GLY A 219 -10.86 3.22 3.39
C GLY A 219 -11.32 4.52 2.74
N GLY A 220 -10.91 4.75 1.48
CA GLY A 220 -11.30 5.94 0.74
C GLY A 220 -10.30 7.09 0.86
N LEU A 221 -10.76 8.34 0.76
CA LEU A 221 -9.86 9.50 0.72
C LEU A 221 -9.08 9.62 2.04
N ALA A 222 -7.75 9.66 1.94
CA ALA A 222 -6.86 9.86 3.08
C ALA A 222 -6.84 11.33 3.48
N ASP A 223 -6.85 11.60 4.79
CA ASP A 223 -6.69 12.97 5.31
C ASP A 223 -5.34 13.59 4.92
N ARG A 224 -4.30 12.75 4.85
CA ARG A 224 -2.93 13.15 4.51
C ARG A 224 -2.09 11.95 4.09
N PRO A 225 -1.03 12.16 3.27
CA PRO A 225 0.03 11.19 3.05
C PRO A 225 0.80 10.84 4.34
N CYS A 226 1.60 9.78 4.31
CA CYS A 226 2.51 9.45 5.40
C CYS A 226 3.57 10.55 5.62
N ASP A 227 4.21 10.56 6.80
CA ASP A 227 5.10 11.65 7.21
C ASP A 227 6.28 11.90 6.24
N SER A 228 6.95 10.86 5.73
CA SER A 228 8.04 11.06 4.75
C SER A 228 7.53 11.42 3.36
N CYS A 229 6.34 10.96 2.97
CA CYS A 229 5.71 11.38 1.71
C CYS A 229 5.37 12.87 1.75
N VAL A 230 4.89 13.41 2.88
CA VAL A 230 4.65 14.86 3.02
C VAL A 230 5.96 15.63 2.78
N ASN A 231 7.06 15.25 3.44
CA ASN A 231 8.36 15.89 3.24
C ASN A 231 8.81 15.84 1.77
N PHE A 232 8.67 14.69 1.12
CA PHE A 232 8.98 14.49 -0.30
C PHE A 232 8.11 15.38 -1.21
N LEU A 233 6.81 15.39 -1.02
CA LEU A 233 5.87 16.14 -1.85
C LEU A 233 6.08 17.65 -1.73
N VAL A 234 6.40 18.15 -0.53
CA VAL A 234 6.80 19.55 -0.33
C VAL A 234 8.11 19.85 -1.07
N TYR A 235 9.11 18.95 -1.02
CA TYR A 235 10.38 19.14 -1.74
C TYR A 235 10.21 19.27 -3.26
N PHE A 236 9.25 18.54 -3.83
CA PHE A 236 8.88 18.59 -5.25
C PHE A 236 7.81 19.66 -5.56
N HIS A 237 7.34 20.45 -4.59
CA HIS A 237 6.28 21.45 -4.73
C HIS A 237 4.90 20.87 -5.13
N ALA A 238 4.66 19.60 -4.87
CA ALA A 238 3.35 18.96 -5.04
C ALA A 238 2.42 19.17 -3.81
N LEU A 239 2.98 19.64 -2.69
CA LEU A 239 2.29 20.11 -1.49
C LEU A 239 2.89 21.45 -1.04
N ASP A 240 2.13 22.19 -0.22
CA ASP A 240 2.54 23.50 0.29
C ASP A 240 3.53 23.36 1.45
N TRP A 241 4.45 24.32 1.62
CA TRP A 241 5.43 24.31 2.70
C TRP A 241 4.79 24.22 4.10
N SER A 242 3.56 24.69 4.27
CA SER A 242 2.82 24.63 5.53
C SER A 242 2.51 23.20 5.97
N ASP A 243 2.46 22.23 5.05
CA ASP A 243 2.25 20.81 5.36
C ASP A 243 3.41 20.21 6.19
N LEU A 244 4.59 20.82 6.18
CA LEU A 244 5.70 20.44 7.07
C LEU A 244 5.36 20.59 8.57
N ALA A 245 4.30 21.33 8.92
CA ALA A 245 3.78 21.35 10.29
C ALA A 245 3.35 19.95 10.78
N TYR A 246 2.90 19.09 9.86
CA TYR A 246 2.41 17.75 10.16
C TYR A 246 3.51 16.73 10.42
N THR A 247 4.74 17.00 9.99
CA THR A 247 5.89 16.09 10.11
C THR A 247 6.89 16.53 11.18
N ARG A 248 6.54 17.58 11.96
CA ARG A 248 7.39 18.06 13.06
C ARG A 248 7.73 16.94 14.04
N GLU A 249 9.00 16.82 14.34
CA GLU A 249 9.50 15.90 15.35
C GLU A 249 8.82 16.15 16.70
N TRP A 250 8.50 15.07 17.39
CA TRP A 250 7.91 15.11 18.72
C TRP A 250 8.46 13.96 19.56
N ARG A 251 8.92 14.28 20.77
CA ARG A 251 9.43 13.32 21.75
C ARG A 251 8.71 13.52 23.08
N PRO A 252 8.43 12.43 23.82
CA PRO A 252 7.91 12.54 25.18
C PRO A 252 8.94 13.18 26.10
N GLU A 253 8.47 13.86 27.15
CA GLU A 253 9.34 14.29 28.24
C GLU A 253 9.92 13.06 28.98
N PRO A 254 11.17 13.14 29.47
CA PRO A 254 11.74 12.07 30.27
C PRO A 254 10.92 11.80 31.54
N GLN A 255 10.69 10.53 31.85
CA GLN A 255 9.91 10.09 33.01
C GLN A 255 10.41 8.75 33.52
N THR A 256 10.30 8.49 34.81
CA THR A 256 10.79 7.22 35.40
C THR A 256 10.04 6.02 34.83
N PRO A 257 10.70 5.07 34.13
CA PRO A 257 10.04 3.88 33.59
C PRO A 257 9.40 3.01 34.68
N ILE A 258 8.15 2.58 34.47
CA ILE A 258 7.47 1.61 35.33
C ILE A 258 8.14 0.22 35.31
N HIS A 259 8.83 -0.12 34.21
CA HIS A 259 9.64 -1.33 34.04
C HIS A 259 11.01 -0.99 33.43
N PRO A 260 12.00 -0.55 34.24
CA PRO A 260 13.27 -0.02 33.72
C PRO A 260 14.13 -1.06 32.98
N ASP A 261 13.97 -2.34 33.28
CA ASP A 261 14.77 -3.42 32.69
C ASP A 261 14.10 -4.08 31.47
N ARG A 262 12.82 -3.78 31.18
CA ARG A 262 12.06 -4.40 30.08
C ARG A 262 12.33 -3.74 28.73
N PHE A 263 12.57 -2.42 28.73
CA PHE A 263 12.74 -1.63 27.53
C PHE A 263 13.90 -0.66 27.63
N PRO A 264 14.53 -0.29 26.50
CA PRO A 264 15.36 0.91 26.45
C PRO A 264 14.59 2.12 26.99
N VAL A 265 15.28 2.99 27.74
CA VAL A 265 14.67 4.11 28.46
C VAL A 265 13.76 4.99 27.57
N GLU A 266 14.19 5.24 26.34
CA GLU A 266 13.46 6.04 25.36
C GLU A 266 12.17 5.37 24.83
N VAL A 267 12.13 4.04 24.82
CA VAL A 267 10.95 3.24 24.48
C VAL A 267 9.97 3.28 25.65
N GLY A 268 10.46 3.06 26.88
CA GLY A 268 9.64 3.15 28.10
C GLY A 268 8.96 4.51 28.25
N HIS A 269 9.70 5.62 28.05
CA HIS A 269 9.11 6.97 28.07
C HIS A 269 7.98 7.15 27.04
N SER A 270 8.15 6.58 25.84
CA SER A 270 7.18 6.73 24.76
C SER A 270 5.92 5.90 24.98
N LEU A 271 6.07 4.70 25.53
CA LEU A 271 4.93 3.84 25.87
C LEU A 271 4.10 4.44 27.00
N MET A 272 4.74 4.91 28.07
CA MET A 272 4.05 5.55 29.20
C MET A 272 3.37 6.86 28.78
N ASP A 273 4.00 7.68 27.94
CA ASP A 273 3.34 8.85 27.32
C ASP A 273 2.12 8.46 26.48
N GLY A 274 2.19 7.29 25.85
CA GLY A 274 1.08 6.68 25.12
C GLY A 274 0.00 6.05 26.01
N GLY A 275 0.12 6.13 27.33
CA GLY A 275 -0.85 5.59 28.29
C GLY A 275 -0.58 4.15 28.75
N TRP A 276 0.64 3.63 28.56
CA TRP A 276 0.99 2.31 29.10
C TRP A 276 1.15 2.35 30.63
N GLU A 277 0.41 1.49 31.32
CA GLU A 277 0.43 1.32 32.77
C GLU A 277 0.19 -0.14 33.19
N ASP A 278 0.65 -0.51 34.38
CA ASP A 278 0.33 -1.78 35.03
C ASP A 278 -1.00 -1.65 35.78
N SER A 279 -2.09 -1.84 35.05
CA SER A 279 -3.44 -1.72 35.60
C SER A 279 -4.13 -3.07 35.73
N VAL A 280 -4.82 -3.28 36.85
CA VAL A 280 -5.67 -4.46 37.09
C VAL A 280 -6.84 -4.55 36.10
N PHE A 281 -7.15 -3.46 35.39
CA PHE A 281 -8.20 -3.40 34.38
C PHE A 281 -7.73 -3.84 32.99
N ASN A 282 -6.42 -4.00 32.76
CA ASN A 282 -5.87 -4.36 31.46
C ASN A 282 -6.51 -5.62 30.86
N PRO A 283 -6.75 -6.73 31.61
CA PRO A 283 -7.44 -7.90 31.06
C PRO A 283 -8.87 -7.60 30.59
N ALA A 284 -9.61 -6.77 31.31
CA ALA A 284 -10.97 -6.41 30.94
C ALA A 284 -11.02 -5.51 29.70
N LEU A 285 -10.09 -4.55 29.60
CA LEU A 285 -9.94 -3.70 28.41
C LEU A 285 -9.57 -4.52 27.18
N ALA A 286 -8.63 -5.46 27.31
CA ALA A 286 -8.23 -6.33 26.22
C ALA A 286 -9.38 -7.23 25.77
N ALA A 287 -10.10 -7.85 26.72
CA ALA A 287 -11.24 -8.71 26.41
C ALA A 287 -12.35 -7.97 25.65
N GLY A 288 -12.72 -6.77 26.09
CA GLY A 288 -13.73 -5.96 25.40
C GLY A 288 -13.31 -5.54 23.99
N ALA A 289 -12.05 -5.13 23.81
CA ALA A 289 -11.54 -4.76 22.49
C ALA A 289 -11.44 -5.98 21.53
N ILE A 290 -11.12 -7.16 22.05
CA ILE A 290 -11.12 -8.41 21.28
C ILE A 290 -12.55 -8.78 20.86
N GLU A 291 -13.51 -8.73 21.79
CA GLU A 291 -14.91 -9.00 21.51
C GLU A 291 -15.45 -8.09 20.40
N GLU A 292 -15.28 -6.78 20.53
CA GLU A 292 -15.70 -5.79 19.52
C GLU A 292 -15.01 -6.04 18.17
N THR A 293 -13.72 -6.41 18.17
CA THR A 293 -12.99 -6.75 16.94
C THR A 293 -13.58 -7.97 16.24
N CYS A 294 -14.01 -8.98 17.01
CA CYS A 294 -14.60 -10.21 16.48
C CYS A 294 -16.04 -10.05 16.00
N GLU A 295 -16.74 -8.98 16.39
CA GLU A 295 -18.07 -8.65 15.87
C GLU A 295 -18.03 -8.16 14.41
N VAL A 296 -16.88 -7.70 13.94
CA VAL A 296 -16.68 -7.27 12.56
C VAL A 296 -16.27 -8.45 11.68
N PHE A 297 -17.12 -8.75 10.69
CA PHE A 297 -16.88 -9.84 9.73
C PHE A 297 -16.24 -9.29 8.46
N GLY A 298 -15.21 -9.98 7.96
CA GLY A 298 -14.78 -9.85 6.58
C GLY A 298 -15.79 -10.50 5.63
N ARG A 299 -15.51 -10.46 4.33
CA ARG A 299 -16.36 -11.12 3.34
C ARG A 299 -16.23 -12.64 3.39
N LEU A 300 -15.02 -13.16 3.62
CA LEU A 300 -14.73 -14.60 3.62
C LEU A 300 -14.23 -15.09 4.98
N HIS A 301 -13.65 -14.23 5.79
CA HIS A 301 -13.02 -14.58 7.05
C HIS A 301 -13.54 -13.75 8.23
N ARG A 302 -13.23 -14.21 9.44
CA ARG A 302 -13.49 -13.52 10.69
C ARG A 302 -12.24 -13.56 11.55
N HIS A 303 -12.09 -12.60 12.46
CA HIS A 303 -11.03 -12.64 13.45
C HIS A 303 -11.32 -13.70 14.51
N GLU A 304 -10.33 -14.55 14.80
CA GLU A 304 -10.40 -15.56 15.85
C GLU A 304 -9.21 -15.35 16.81
N PRO A 305 -9.45 -14.95 18.08
CA PRO A 305 -8.39 -14.69 19.01
C PRO A 305 -7.69 -15.99 19.44
N PHE A 306 -6.47 -15.85 19.93
CA PHE A 306 -5.65 -16.92 20.45
C PHE A 306 -4.74 -16.39 21.57
N PRO A 307 -4.15 -17.27 22.41
CA PRO A 307 -3.46 -16.83 23.63
C PRO A 307 -2.38 -15.77 23.43
N ALA A 308 -1.63 -15.83 22.33
CA ALA A 308 -0.60 -14.82 22.03
C ALA A 308 -1.20 -13.43 21.76
N ALA A 309 -2.34 -13.34 21.09
CA ALA A 309 -3.05 -12.08 20.85
C ALA A 309 -3.63 -11.52 22.15
N GLU A 310 -4.27 -12.36 22.96
CA GLU A 310 -4.79 -11.99 24.28
C GLU A 310 -3.68 -11.46 25.19
N ALA A 311 -2.53 -12.13 25.22
CA ALA A 311 -1.39 -11.72 26.02
C ALA A 311 -0.81 -10.36 25.55
N ALA A 312 -0.64 -10.17 24.25
CA ALA A 312 -0.12 -8.91 23.69
C ALA A 312 -1.06 -7.73 23.99
N LEU A 313 -2.37 -7.91 23.76
CA LEU A 313 -3.38 -6.88 24.00
C LEU A 313 -3.60 -6.60 25.50
N THR A 314 -3.41 -7.59 26.37
CA THR A 314 -3.42 -7.40 27.82
C THR A 314 -2.17 -6.68 28.30
N ALA A 315 -1.02 -6.92 27.70
CA ALA A 315 0.23 -6.25 28.07
C ALA A 315 0.25 -4.77 27.66
N PHE A 316 -0.39 -4.44 26.53
CA PHE A 316 -0.43 -3.10 25.96
C PHE A 316 -1.84 -2.73 25.47
N PRO A 317 -2.84 -2.58 26.35
CA PRO A 317 -4.21 -2.31 25.92
C PRO A 317 -4.34 -0.86 25.43
N ALA A 318 -4.61 -0.68 24.13
CA ALA A 318 -4.92 0.61 23.52
C ALA A 318 -3.88 1.74 23.74
N VAL A 319 -2.61 1.37 23.93
CA VAL A 319 -1.48 2.32 24.06
C VAL A 319 -1.34 3.10 22.75
N ARG A 320 -1.10 4.42 22.83
CA ARG A 320 -0.98 5.31 21.66
C ARG A 320 0.22 6.26 21.79
N PRO A 321 1.44 5.77 21.58
CA PRO A 321 2.64 6.60 21.67
C PRO A 321 2.59 7.73 20.64
N ARG A 322 3.01 8.92 21.05
CA ARG A 322 2.99 10.12 20.20
C ARG A 322 4.33 10.41 19.53
N ARG A 323 5.40 9.70 19.94
CA ARG A 323 6.77 9.82 19.40
C ARG A 323 6.72 9.80 17.88
N ARG A 324 7.38 10.78 17.28
CA ARG A 324 7.43 10.96 15.83
C ARG A 324 8.72 11.67 15.45
N GLY A 325 9.33 11.27 14.33
CA GLY A 325 10.52 11.93 13.80
C GLY A 325 11.51 10.93 13.24
N PRO A 326 12.73 11.39 12.91
CA PRO A 326 13.78 10.50 12.44
C PRO A 326 14.10 9.40 13.46
N GLY A 327 14.08 8.15 13.00
CA GLY A 327 14.54 6.99 13.77
C GLY A 327 15.98 6.61 13.46
N ARG A 328 16.38 5.41 13.85
CA ARG A 328 17.74 4.89 13.58
C ARG A 328 17.95 4.60 12.09
N GLU A 329 16.94 4.06 11.43
CA GLU A 329 17.00 3.59 10.04
C GLU A 329 15.76 4.02 9.25
N VAL A 330 14.58 4.02 9.89
CA VAL A 330 13.31 4.48 9.30
C VAL A 330 12.64 5.52 10.19
N TRP A 331 11.76 6.32 9.60
CA TRP A 331 10.97 7.33 10.31
C TRP A 331 10.04 6.67 11.33
N ILE A 332 9.99 7.25 12.53
CA ILE A 332 9.11 6.81 13.61
C ILE A 332 7.73 7.42 13.36
N SER A 333 6.77 6.57 13.03
CA SER A 333 5.37 6.93 12.84
C SER A 333 4.57 6.70 14.13
N ARG A 334 3.50 7.48 14.31
CA ARG A 334 2.57 7.26 15.42
C ARG A 334 1.78 5.97 15.19
N PHE A 335 1.60 5.18 16.24
CA PHE A 335 0.82 3.96 16.19
C PHE A 335 -0.08 3.80 17.42
N ASN A 336 -0.92 2.77 17.40
CA ASN A 336 -1.71 2.35 18.54
C ASN A 336 -1.84 0.82 18.60
N THR A 337 -2.11 0.29 19.80
CA THR A 337 -2.37 -1.12 20.06
C THR A 337 -3.86 -1.38 20.38
N ASN A 338 -4.76 -0.70 19.67
CA ASN A 338 -6.19 -0.97 19.75
C ASN A 338 -6.64 -1.81 18.52
N PRO A 339 -7.03 -3.08 18.70
CA PRO A 339 -7.38 -3.98 17.60
C PRO A 339 -8.63 -3.52 16.84
N THR A 340 -9.53 -2.76 17.48
CA THR A 340 -10.76 -2.28 16.84
C THR A 340 -10.48 -1.32 15.67
N ARG A 341 -9.29 -0.70 15.66
CA ARG A 341 -8.82 0.15 14.54
C ARG A 341 -8.48 -0.64 13.27
N ALA A 342 -8.40 -1.97 13.36
CA ALA A 342 -8.15 -2.86 12.25
C ALA A 342 -9.16 -4.03 12.22
N ALA A 343 -10.35 -3.86 12.80
CA ALA A 343 -11.36 -4.93 12.89
C ALA A 343 -11.91 -5.36 11.51
N HIS A 344 -11.85 -4.49 10.51
CA HIS A 344 -12.23 -4.80 9.13
C HIS A 344 -11.09 -5.47 8.35
N SER A 345 -10.08 -6.08 9.00
CA SER A 345 -8.91 -6.63 8.30
C SER A 345 -8.89 -8.15 8.18
N ALA A 346 -10.04 -8.80 8.41
CA ALA A 346 -10.12 -10.26 8.52
C ALA A 346 -9.67 -10.97 7.24
N ASP A 347 -10.09 -10.53 6.05
CA ASP A 347 -9.70 -11.16 4.80
C ASP A 347 -8.22 -10.88 4.45
N THR A 348 -7.76 -9.67 4.73
CA THR A 348 -6.39 -9.22 4.53
C THR A 348 -5.41 -10.01 5.39
N LEU A 349 -5.74 -10.20 6.68
CA LEU A 349 -4.92 -10.98 7.59
C LEU A 349 -5.02 -12.48 7.33
N ALA A 350 -6.14 -12.98 6.80
CA ALA A 350 -6.24 -14.36 6.35
C ALA A 350 -5.39 -14.64 5.10
N ASP A 351 -5.40 -13.73 4.10
CA ASP A 351 -4.53 -13.79 2.92
C ASP A 351 -3.05 -13.87 3.33
N PHE A 352 -2.62 -12.97 4.21
CA PHE A 352 -1.23 -12.96 4.67
C PHE A 352 -0.90 -14.15 5.59
N GLY A 353 -1.84 -14.56 6.45
CA GLY A 353 -1.69 -15.74 7.30
C GLY A 353 -1.52 -17.03 6.50
N ALA A 354 -2.19 -17.16 5.36
CA ALA A 354 -2.03 -18.28 4.45
C ALA A 354 -0.59 -18.37 3.87
N VAL A 355 0.05 -17.23 3.59
CA VAL A 355 1.45 -17.17 3.16
C VAL A 355 2.39 -17.63 4.27
N LEU A 356 2.13 -17.23 5.51
CA LEU A 356 2.96 -17.58 6.67
C LEU A 356 2.67 -18.99 7.24
N GLY A 357 1.55 -19.60 6.85
CA GLY A 357 1.07 -20.86 7.43
C GLY A 357 0.62 -20.74 8.89
N VAL A 358 0.17 -19.54 9.31
CA VAL A 358 -0.27 -19.26 10.69
C VAL A 358 -1.50 -18.36 10.69
N ARG A 359 -2.23 -18.35 11.81
CA ARG A 359 -3.32 -17.38 12.03
C ARG A 359 -2.75 -16.05 12.51
N LEU A 360 -3.41 -14.97 12.12
CA LEU A 360 -3.08 -13.60 12.50
C LEU A 360 -4.27 -12.93 13.19
N PHE A 361 -3.97 -12.09 14.19
CA PHE A 361 -4.95 -11.24 14.88
C PHE A 361 -4.46 -9.79 14.88
N PRO A 362 -5.33 -8.80 14.60
CA PRO A 362 -4.93 -7.40 14.58
C PRO A 362 -4.57 -6.94 16.00
N LEU A 363 -3.51 -6.14 16.12
CA LEU A 363 -3.14 -5.44 17.35
C LEU A 363 -3.51 -3.96 17.29
N GLY A 364 -3.51 -3.36 16.10
CA GLY A 364 -3.84 -1.96 15.91
C GLY A 364 -3.27 -1.41 14.62
N THR A 365 -2.97 -0.11 14.59
CA THR A 365 -2.56 0.57 13.35
C THR A 365 -1.40 1.54 13.54
N GLU A 366 -0.59 1.70 12.50
CA GLU A 366 0.48 2.70 12.38
C GLU A 366 0.13 3.71 11.27
N GLY A 367 0.24 5.01 11.56
CA GLY A 367 0.00 6.08 10.59
C GLY A 367 -1.44 6.15 10.04
N GLN A 368 -2.40 5.41 10.61
CA GLN A 368 -3.75 5.17 10.08
C GLN A 368 -3.78 4.38 8.74
N GLU A 369 -2.62 3.92 8.26
CA GLU A 369 -2.42 3.27 6.95
C GLU A 369 -1.99 1.82 7.10
N SER A 370 -1.18 1.50 8.11
CA SER A 370 -0.65 0.16 8.29
C SER A 370 -1.44 -0.62 9.33
N ILE A 371 -1.58 -1.93 9.12
CA ILE A 371 -2.19 -2.86 10.08
C ILE A 371 -1.05 -3.55 10.83
N ILE A 372 -1.05 -3.46 12.16
CA ILE A 372 -0.14 -4.23 13.02
C ILE A 372 -0.89 -5.49 13.42
N ALA A 373 -0.26 -6.66 13.27
CA ALA A 373 -0.86 -7.95 13.59
C ALA A 373 0.15 -8.86 14.31
N VAL A 374 -0.37 -9.77 15.11
CA VAL A 374 0.39 -10.81 15.80
C VAL A 374 -0.03 -12.17 15.29
N ASP A 375 0.89 -13.12 15.25
CA ASP A 375 0.57 -14.52 14.95
C ASP A 375 0.39 -15.37 16.20
N GLU A 376 -0.08 -16.61 16.02
CA GLU A 376 -0.31 -17.55 17.13
C GLU A 376 0.95 -17.97 17.89
N ARG A 377 2.14 -17.64 17.37
CA ARG A 377 3.44 -17.86 18.01
C ARG A 377 3.94 -16.62 18.77
N GLY A 378 3.24 -15.50 18.69
CA GLY A 378 3.61 -14.22 19.32
C GLY A 378 4.43 -13.29 18.44
N ARG A 379 4.77 -13.69 17.20
CA ARG A 379 5.54 -12.89 16.26
C ARG A 379 4.67 -11.75 15.74
N VAL A 380 5.26 -10.56 15.61
CA VAL A 380 4.51 -9.35 15.22
C VAL A 380 4.93 -8.89 13.82
N PHE A 381 3.93 -8.54 13.03
CA PHE A 381 4.07 -8.08 11.66
C PHE A 381 3.35 -6.74 11.48
N VAL A 382 3.74 -6.02 10.43
CA VAL A 382 3.00 -4.85 9.96
C VAL A 382 2.81 -4.94 8.45
N LEU A 383 1.60 -4.62 7.98
CA LEU A 383 1.22 -4.62 6.58
C LEU A 383 0.86 -3.19 6.17
N ASP A 384 1.44 -2.71 5.07
CA ASP A 384 1.22 -1.36 4.54
C ASP A 384 1.21 -1.36 3.00
N GLN A 385 1.16 -0.17 2.39
CA GLN A 385 1.15 0.00 0.95
C GLN A 385 2.46 -0.44 0.24
N ALA A 386 3.56 -0.61 0.97
CA ALA A 386 4.87 -1.01 0.46
C ALA A 386 5.16 -2.51 0.66
N GLY A 387 4.37 -3.20 1.48
CA GLY A 387 4.42 -4.66 1.64
C GLY A 387 4.12 -5.11 3.06
N GLU A 388 4.70 -6.26 3.39
CA GLU A 388 4.56 -6.94 4.66
C GLU A 388 5.94 -7.05 5.35
N TRP A 389 5.97 -6.85 6.67
CA TRP A 389 7.22 -6.66 7.39
C TRP A 389 7.20 -7.35 8.75
N PHE A 390 8.31 -7.98 9.12
CA PHE A 390 8.50 -8.64 10.41
C PHE A 390 9.10 -7.66 11.42
N LEU A 391 8.33 -7.31 12.45
CA LEU A 391 8.71 -6.32 13.47
C LEU A 391 9.52 -6.93 14.62
N GLY A 392 9.25 -8.18 14.99
CA GLY A 392 9.92 -8.85 16.09
C GLY A 392 9.30 -10.19 16.48
N GLU A 393 10.07 -10.97 17.23
CA GLU A 393 9.67 -12.30 17.74
C GLU A 393 8.54 -12.23 18.78
N ASP A 394 8.38 -11.06 19.42
CA ASP A 394 7.34 -10.77 20.40
C ASP A 394 6.93 -9.29 20.35
N ILE A 395 5.91 -8.93 21.14
CA ILE A 395 5.38 -7.57 21.21
C ILE A 395 6.39 -6.55 21.74
N ASP A 396 7.29 -6.93 22.64
CA ASP A 396 8.28 -6.00 23.20
C ASP A 396 9.35 -5.66 22.16
N ALA A 397 9.82 -6.66 21.43
CA ALA A 397 10.72 -6.49 20.28
C ALA A 397 10.07 -5.61 19.21
N ALA A 398 8.79 -5.84 18.90
CA ALA A 398 8.05 -5.07 17.90
C ALA A 398 7.90 -3.59 18.29
N LEU A 399 7.48 -3.31 19.52
CA LEU A 399 7.36 -1.94 20.03
C LEU A 399 8.71 -1.23 20.07
N THR A 400 9.78 -1.96 20.40
CA THR A 400 11.16 -1.45 20.34
C THR A 400 11.57 -1.12 18.91
N THR A 401 11.26 -1.97 17.93
CA THR A 401 11.52 -1.72 16.50
C THR A 401 10.84 -0.44 16.04
N LEU A 402 9.54 -0.28 16.33
CA LEU A 402 8.75 0.88 15.94
C LEU A 402 9.24 2.18 16.62
N LEU A 403 9.42 2.17 17.94
CA LEU A 403 9.75 3.39 18.71
C LEU A 403 11.20 3.84 18.58
N LEU A 404 12.09 2.97 18.11
CA LEU A 404 13.46 3.31 17.75
C LEU A 404 13.64 3.60 16.26
N GLY A 405 12.61 3.33 15.45
CA GLY A 405 12.65 3.43 14.00
C GLY A 405 13.76 2.58 13.40
N ARG A 406 13.82 1.30 13.79
CA ARG A 406 14.69 0.31 13.15
C ARG A 406 14.03 -0.24 11.89
N ALA A 407 14.82 -0.59 10.89
CA ALA A 407 14.30 -1.15 9.65
C ALA A 407 13.89 -2.62 9.89
N PRO A 408 12.59 -2.98 9.80
CA PRO A 408 12.19 -4.37 9.92
C PRO A 408 12.54 -5.16 8.66
N ALA A 409 12.68 -6.48 8.81
CA ALA A 409 12.89 -7.37 7.67
C ALA A 409 11.61 -7.46 6.84
N ARG A 410 11.76 -7.44 5.51
CA ARG A 410 10.63 -7.56 4.59
C ARG A 410 10.25 -9.02 4.41
N VAL A 411 8.96 -9.31 4.44
CA VAL A 411 8.43 -10.63 4.16
C VAL A 411 8.25 -10.78 2.64
N ARG A 412 8.84 -11.84 2.09
CA ARG A 412 8.73 -12.20 0.67
C ARG A 412 7.40 -12.89 0.42
N ASP A 413 7.01 -12.99 -0.85
CA ASP A 413 5.73 -13.63 -1.22
C ASP A 413 5.72 -15.15 -0.94
N ASP A 414 6.87 -15.76 -0.60
CA ASP A 414 6.98 -17.15 -0.11
C ASP A 414 6.92 -17.28 1.42
N GLY A 415 6.73 -16.18 2.15
CA GLY A 415 6.63 -16.15 3.61
C GLY A 415 7.97 -16.11 4.35
N THR A 416 9.11 -16.04 3.65
CA THR A 416 10.44 -15.88 4.27
C THR A 416 10.80 -14.41 4.48
N TRP A 417 11.71 -14.09 5.41
CA TRP A 417 12.28 -12.75 5.61
C TRP A 417 13.79 -12.81 5.79
#